data_AF-A0A246FKQ4-F1
#
_entry.id   AF-A0A246FKQ4-F1
#
_cell.length_a   1.000
_cell.length_b   1.000
_cell.length_c   1.000
_cell.angle_alpha   90.00
_cell.angle_beta   90.00
_cell.angle_gamma   90.00
#
_symmetry.space_group_name_H-M   'P 1'
#
loop_
_entity.id
_entity.type
_entity.pdbx_description
1 polymer ?
#
loop_
_entity_poly.entity_id
_entity_poly.type
_entity_poly.pdbx_seq_one_letter_code
_entity_poly.pdbx_strand_id
1 'polypeptide(L)'
;MSTSNNPSSAGQSLDDAINAVKGGLTAAPAANQIDSWIGMLDLNGPGSQGEISLELKNLKDYISTNDSANIAHTLDALGQLATRAADEDVDEEIRTKLLQLGETLTGASTSLPK
;
A
#
# COMPACT_ATOMS: atom_id res chain seq x y z
N MET A 1 -14.65 -7.18 25.82
CA MET A 1 -13.50 -6.61 25.08
C MET A 1 -13.96 -6.49 23.65
N SER A 2 -14.33 -5.27 23.22
CA SER A 2 -14.76 -5.01 21.86
C SER A 2 -13.53 -4.55 21.08
N THR A 3 -12.94 -5.41 20.25
CA THR A 3 -12.00 -4.94 19.24
C THR A 3 -12.82 -4.28 18.15
N SER A 4 -13.04 -2.98 18.29
CA SER A 4 -13.63 -2.15 17.25
C SER A 4 -12.70 -2.16 16.05
N ASN A 5 -12.97 -3.06 15.09
CA ASN A 5 -12.49 -2.92 13.73
C ASN A 5 -13.18 -1.66 13.18
N ASN A 6 -12.54 -0.50 13.34
CA ASN A 6 -13.14 0.80 13.06
C ASN A 6 -12.87 1.11 11.57
N PRO A 7 -13.85 0.99 10.65
CA PRO A 7 -13.65 1.24 9.23
C PRO A 7 -13.13 2.67 8.96
N SER A 8 -13.43 3.61 9.86
CA SER A 8 -12.95 4.99 9.83
C SER A 8 -11.43 5.11 9.90
N SER A 9 -10.77 4.20 10.63
CA SER A 9 -9.31 4.18 10.76
C SER A 9 -8.66 3.62 9.51
N ALA A 10 -9.22 2.56 8.93
CA ALA A 10 -8.73 1.98 7.68
C ALA A 10 -8.87 2.96 6.50
N GLY A 11 -9.98 3.70 6.41
CA GLY A 11 -10.19 4.72 5.39
C GLY A 11 -9.13 5.83 5.44
N GLN A 12 -8.91 6.43 6.61
CA GLN A 12 -7.92 7.51 6.79
C GLN A 12 -6.49 7.03 6.54
N SER A 13 -6.20 5.77 6.85
CA SER A 13 -4.91 5.12 6.56
C SER A 13 -4.62 5.03 5.07
N LEU A 14 -5.64 4.67 4.29
CA LEU A 14 -5.55 4.58 2.84
C LEU A 14 -5.41 5.97 2.19
N ASP A 15 -6.08 6.99 2.71
CA ASP A 15 -5.92 8.37 2.22
C ASP A 15 -4.50 8.89 2.44
N ASP A 16 -3.94 8.65 3.63
CA ASP A 16 -2.57 9.01 3.97
C ASP A 16 -1.58 8.25 3.06
N ALA A 17 -1.88 6.98 2.76
CA ALA A 17 -1.11 6.18 1.83
C ALA A 17 -1.07 6.76 0.43
N ILE A 18 -2.24 7.08 -0.13
CA ILE A 18 -2.38 7.70 -1.44
C ILE A 18 -1.60 9.02 -1.50
N ASN A 19 -1.68 9.83 -0.43
CA ASN A 19 -0.99 11.12 -0.39
C ASN A 19 0.54 10.96 -0.33
N ALA A 20 1.05 9.97 0.41
CA ALA A 20 2.48 9.66 0.46
C ALA A 20 3.04 9.26 -0.90
N VAL A 21 2.31 8.41 -1.64
CA VAL A 21 2.69 7.96 -2.98
C VAL A 21 2.70 9.15 -3.96
N LYS A 22 1.68 10.01 -3.92
CA LYS A 22 1.61 11.23 -4.75
C LYS A 22 2.72 12.23 -4.42
N GLY A 23 3.18 12.28 -3.18
CA GLY A 23 4.28 13.14 -2.74
C GLY A 23 5.68 12.64 -3.14
N GLY A 24 5.78 11.42 -3.65
CA GLY A 24 7.05 10.77 -3.98
C GLY A 24 7.56 9.90 -2.83
N LEU A 25 7.54 8.58 -3.03
CA LEU A 25 7.99 7.57 -2.07
C LEU A 25 9.50 7.57 -1.79
N THR A 26 10.27 8.44 -2.44
CA THR A 26 11.74 8.51 -2.30
C THR A 26 12.19 9.24 -1.04
N ALA A 27 11.26 9.82 -0.27
CA ALA A 27 11.57 10.51 0.97
C ALA A 27 11.54 9.52 2.17
N ALA A 28 12.51 9.63 3.08
CA ALA A 28 12.56 8.91 4.36
C ALA A 28 11.22 8.76 5.15
N PRO A 29 10.27 9.73 5.15
CA PRO A 29 8.93 9.52 5.72
C PRO A 29 8.16 8.33 5.13
N ALA A 30 8.44 7.90 3.90
CA ALA A 30 7.79 6.77 3.25
C ALA A 30 7.99 5.46 4.03
N ALA A 31 9.16 5.24 4.65
CA ALA A 31 9.43 4.03 5.42
C ALA A 31 8.55 3.92 6.68
N ASN A 32 8.31 5.03 7.38
CA ASN A 32 7.41 5.07 8.53
C ASN A 32 5.94 4.92 8.10
N GLN A 33 5.58 5.47 6.93
CA GLN A 33 4.24 5.32 6.37
C GLN A 33 3.95 3.86 6.00
N ILE A 34 4.94 3.17 5.40
CA ILE A 34 4.86 1.74 5.06
C ILE A 34 4.71 0.88 6.33
N ASP A 35 5.45 1.15 7.40
CA ASP A 35 5.28 0.47 8.70
C ASP A 35 3.85 0.66 9.24
N SER A 36 3.34 1.89 9.11
CA SER A 36 1.97 2.22 9.47
C SER A 36 0.96 1.45 8.62
N TRP A 37 1.17 1.29 7.31
CA TRP A 37 0.27 0.51 6.45
C TRP A 37 0.31 -0.98 6.79
N ILE A 38 1.50 -1.56 7.05
CA ILE A 38 1.66 -2.95 7.49
C ILE A 38 0.88 -3.19 8.81
N GLY A 39 0.96 -2.24 9.75
CA GLY A 39 0.25 -2.33 11.02
C GLY A 39 -1.26 -2.11 10.92
N MET A 40 -1.70 -1.20 10.04
CA MET A 40 -3.12 -0.83 9.90
C MET A 40 -3.93 -1.81 9.06
N LEU A 41 -3.28 -2.45 8.09
CA LEU A 41 -3.94 -3.44 7.27
C LEU A 41 -4.10 -4.80 7.99
N ASP A 42 -3.58 -4.96 9.22
CA ASP A 42 -3.58 -6.22 10.03
C ASP A 42 -3.53 -7.47 9.14
N LEU A 43 -2.56 -7.49 8.23
CA LEU A 43 -2.47 -8.42 7.09
C LEU A 43 -1.92 -9.79 7.48
N ASN A 44 -2.25 -10.27 8.67
CA ASN A 44 -1.90 -11.61 9.13
C ASN A 44 -2.87 -12.69 8.59
N GLY A 45 -3.72 -12.34 7.62
CA GLY A 45 -4.62 -13.26 6.94
C GLY A 45 -3.94 -14.04 5.80
N PRO A 46 -4.33 -15.30 5.53
CA PRO A 46 -3.86 -16.04 4.37
C PRO A 46 -4.36 -15.39 3.07
N GLY A 47 -3.53 -15.37 2.01
CA GLY A 47 -3.90 -14.89 0.66
C GLY A 47 -3.29 -13.54 0.29
N SER A 48 -4.04 -12.73 -0.46
CA SER A 48 -3.60 -11.42 -1.02
C SER A 48 -3.04 -10.48 0.05
N GLN A 49 -3.53 -10.60 1.29
CA GLN A 49 -3.09 -9.80 2.41
C GLN A 49 -1.62 -10.06 2.81
N GLY A 50 -1.22 -11.33 2.89
CA GLY A 50 0.16 -11.71 3.17
C GLY A 50 1.12 -11.27 2.05
N GLU A 51 0.67 -11.29 0.80
CA GLU A 51 1.43 -10.80 -0.35
C GLU A 51 1.65 -9.28 -0.29
N ILE A 52 0.62 -8.51 0.08
CA ILE A 52 0.74 -7.04 0.29
C ILE A 52 1.76 -6.75 1.38
N SER A 53 1.72 -7.46 2.51
CA SER A 53 2.70 -7.29 3.59
C SER A 53 4.13 -7.54 3.16
N LEU A 54 4.35 -8.58 2.34
CA LEU A 54 5.67 -8.92 1.85
C LEU A 54 6.19 -7.83 0.91
N GLU A 55 5.35 -7.38 -0.02
CA GLU A 55 5.72 -6.33 -0.96
C GLU A 55 5.97 -4.99 -0.26
N LEU A 56 5.22 -4.65 0.79
CA LEU A 56 5.50 -3.47 1.60
C LEU A 56 6.87 -3.55 2.30
N LYS A 57 7.27 -4.72 2.81
CA LYS A 57 8.61 -4.91 3.39
C LYS A 57 9.70 -4.78 2.33
N ASN A 58 9.49 -5.35 1.15
CA ASN A 58 10.41 -5.25 0.02
C ASN A 58 10.58 -3.79 -0.42
N LEU A 59 9.47 -3.04 -0.54
CA LEU A 59 9.48 -1.61 -0.90
C LEU A 59 10.35 -0.80 0.06
N LYS A 60 10.22 -1.03 1.37
CA LYS A 60 11.02 -0.35 2.40
C LYS A 60 12.52 -0.61 2.22
N ASP A 61 12.90 -1.86 1.94
CA ASP A 61 14.30 -2.23 1.70
C ASP A 61 14.85 -1.56 0.44
N TYR A 62 14.09 -1.58 -0.66
CA TYR A 62 14.48 -0.96 -1.92
C TYR A 62 14.58 0.57 -1.84
N ILE A 63 13.72 1.23 -1.08
CA ILE A 63 13.86 2.66 -0.77
C ILE A 63 15.17 2.91 0.00
N SER A 64 15.51 2.06 0.98
CA SER A 64 16.74 2.21 1.75
C SER A 64 18.01 1.99 0.92
N THR A 65 17.94 1.17 -0.12
CA THR A 65 19.05 0.90 -1.04
C THR A 65 19.02 1.78 -2.29
N ASN A 66 17.99 2.63 -2.43
CA ASN A 66 17.74 3.52 -3.56
C ASN A 66 17.64 2.76 -4.92
N ASP A 67 17.14 1.52 -4.89
CA ASP A 67 17.01 0.65 -6.06
C ASP A 67 15.73 0.99 -6.84
N SER A 68 15.82 1.97 -7.75
CA SER A 68 14.65 2.50 -8.48
C SER A 68 13.91 1.46 -9.33
N ALA A 69 14.60 0.47 -9.87
CA ALA A 69 14.00 -0.58 -10.68
C ALA A 69 13.13 -1.51 -9.83
N ASN A 70 13.66 -1.94 -8.68
CA ASN A 70 12.92 -2.77 -7.74
C ASN A 70 11.81 -1.98 -7.02
N ILE A 71 12.02 -0.69 -6.71
CA ILE A 71 10.95 0.20 -6.22
C ILE A 71 9.79 0.23 -7.23
N ALA A 72 10.07 0.47 -8.52
CA ALA A 72 9.04 0.50 -9.55
C ALA A 72 8.29 -0.84 -9.64
N HIS A 73 9.02 -1.96 -9.62
CA HIS A 73 8.40 -3.28 -9.68
C HIS A 73 7.47 -3.57 -8.49
N THR A 74 7.92 -3.25 -7.27
CA THR A 74 7.11 -3.46 -6.07
C THR A 74 5.91 -2.53 -6.01
N LEU A 75 6.01 -1.29 -6.50
CA LEU A 75 4.86 -0.39 -6.59
C LEU A 75 3.80 -0.89 -7.57
N ASP A 76 4.22 -1.47 -8.70
CA ASP A 76 3.31 -2.10 -9.64
C ASP A 76 2.61 -3.32 -9.00
N ALA A 77 3.36 -4.19 -8.33
CA ALA A 77 2.82 -5.35 -7.63
C ALA A 77 1.82 -4.97 -6.53
N LEU A 78 2.15 -3.98 -5.68
CA LEU A 78 1.24 -3.43 -4.68
C LEU A 78 0.00 -2.82 -5.32
N GLY A 79 0.13 -2.16 -6.47
CA GLY A 79 -0.98 -1.59 -7.22
C GLY A 79 -1.99 -2.65 -7.68
N GLN A 80 -1.49 -3.77 -8.19
CA GLN A 80 -2.31 -4.91 -8.60
C GLN A 80 -2.95 -5.61 -7.40
N LEU A 81 -2.20 -5.82 -6.32
CA LEU A 81 -2.70 -6.46 -5.11
C LEU A 81 -3.78 -5.62 -4.42
N ALA A 82 -3.64 -4.29 -4.35
CA ALA A 82 -4.66 -3.40 -3.81
C ALA A 82 -5.95 -3.45 -4.65
N THR A 83 -5.84 -3.44 -5.98
CA THR A 83 -6.98 -3.62 -6.89
C THR A 83 -7.66 -4.97 -6.67
N ARG A 84 -6.90 -6.04 -6.46
CA ARG A 84 -7.42 -7.38 -6.18
C ARG A 84 -8.11 -7.46 -4.81
N ALA A 85 -7.55 -6.83 -3.79
CA ALA A 85 -8.17 -6.73 -2.47
C ALA A 85 -9.50 -5.95 -2.52
N ALA A 86 -9.64 -5.00 -3.45
CA ALA A 86 -10.88 -4.27 -3.69
C ALA A 86 -12.00 -5.12 -4.32
N ASP A 87 -11.66 -6.28 -4.89
CA ASP A 87 -12.61 -7.26 -5.44
C ASP A 87 -13.08 -8.27 -4.38
N GLU A 88 -12.47 -8.27 -3.19
CA GLU A 88 -12.92 -9.08 -2.06
C GLU A 88 -14.16 -8.47 -1.40
N ASP A 89 -14.84 -9.22 -0.52
CA ASP A 89 -16.05 -8.80 0.20
C ASP A 89 -15.68 -7.75 1.26
N VAL A 90 -15.48 -6.50 0.81
CA VAL A 90 -15.11 -5.33 1.61
C VAL A 90 -16.14 -4.22 1.43
N ASP A 91 -16.28 -3.34 2.42
CA ASP A 91 -17.18 -2.18 2.36
C ASP A 91 -16.89 -1.29 1.13
N GLU A 92 -17.93 -0.69 0.55
CA GLU A 92 -17.84 0.11 -0.70
C GLU A 92 -16.85 1.30 -0.58
N GLU A 93 -16.78 1.93 0.60
CA GLU A 93 -15.82 2.99 0.89
C GLU A 93 -14.37 2.46 0.83
N ILE A 94 -14.13 1.31 1.44
CA ILE A 94 -12.82 0.67 1.49
C ILE A 94 -12.42 0.19 0.09
N ARG A 95 -13.35 -0.42 -0.65
CA ARG A 95 -13.18 -0.79 -2.06
C ARG A 95 -12.73 0.40 -2.90
N THR A 96 -13.44 1.52 -2.80
CA THR A 96 -13.14 2.73 -3.58
C THR A 96 -11.76 3.30 -3.25
N LYS A 97 -11.33 3.22 -1.99
CA LYS A 97 -10.00 3.66 -1.55
C LYS A 97 -8.89 2.70 -2.00
N LEU A 98 -9.14 1.40 -1.98
CA LEU A 98 -8.20 0.38 -2.47
C LEU A 98 -7.96 0.49 -3.98
N LEU A 99 -9.01 0.76 -4.76
CA LEU A 99 -8.88 1.03 -6.20
C LEU A 99 -8.03 2.29 -6.46
N GLN A 100 -8.33 3.39 -5.77
CA GLN A 100 -7.55 4.62 -5.88
C GLN A 100 -6.08 4.43 -5.48
N LEU A 101 -5.83 3.67 -4.41
CA LEU A 101 -4.47 3.30 -4.00
C LEU A 101 -3.79 2.47 -5.09
N GLY A 102 -4.50 1.49 -5.66
CA GLY A 102 -4.01 0.64 -6.74
C GLY A 102 -3.56 1.44 -7.97
N GLU A 103 -4.41 2.35 -8.44
CA GLU A 103 -4.10 3.24 -9.55
C GLU A 103 -2.93 4.19 -9.23
N THR A 104 -2.89 4.73 -8.01
CA THR A 104 -1.83 5.66 -7.60
C THR A 104 -0.47 4.97 -7.54
N LEU A 105 -0.40 3.76 -7.00
CA LEU A 105 0.82 2.95 -6.93
C LEU A 105 1.32 2.54 -8.32
N THR A 106 0.40 2.10 -9.19
CA THR A 106 0.73 1.77 -10.59
C THR A 106 1.16 3.02 -11.37
N GLY A 107 0.56 4.18 -11.12
CA GLY A 107 1.02 5.44 -11.71
C GLY A 107 2.43 5.83 -11.25
N ALA A 108 2.72 5.64 -9.95
CA ALA A 108 4.05 5.90 -9.39
C ALA A 108 5.12 4.95 -9.96
N SER A 109 4.80 3.66 -10.18
CA SER A 109 5.73 2.70 -10.79
C SER A 109 6.16 3.11 -12.20
N THR A 110 5.23 3.65 -13.00
CA THR A 110 5.51 4.10 -14.37
C THR A 110 6.29 5.42 -14.45
N SER A 111 6.26 6.21 -13.37
CA SER A 111 6.94 7.50 -13.28
C SER A 111 8.42 7.38 -12.86
N LEU A 112 8.84 6.20 -12.40
CA LEU A 112 10.22 5.94 -12.01
C LEU A 112 11.06 5.49 -13.21
N PRO A 113 12.36 5.84 -13.26
CA PRO A 113 13.27 5.34 -14.27
C PRO A 113 13.41 3.81 -14.13
N LYS A 114 13.15 3.10 -15.22
CA LYS A 114 13.28 1.64 -15.32
C LYS A 114 14.72 1.22 -15.57
#